data_AF-A0A3Q9J244-F1
#
_entry.id   AF-A0A3Q9J244-F1
#
_cell.length_a   1.000
_cell.length_b   1.000
_cell.length_c   1.000
_cell.angle_alpha   90.00
_cell.angle_beta   90.00
_cell.angle_gamma   90.00
#
_symmetry.space_group_name_H-M   'P 1'
#
loop_
_entity.id
_entity.type
_entity.pdbx_description
1 polymer ?
#
loop_
_entity_poly.entity_id
_entity_poly.type
_entity_poly.pdbx_seq_one_letter_code
_entity_poly.pdbx_strand_id
1 'polypeptide(L)'
;MNTNSSSLPLRARRRRRAAGVVVALAAAVILAFAVQQSLSVAFADTAKTFPTPVPTPVPDDVEPVDVPGDADGAIRDGDQPTVFDVDRVAVGNLDPALLDALQGAASDAERDGITFLVNSGWRSPGLQERMLQDAIADYGSEDEARRWVATPQTSAHVSGDAVDVGPLPTLDWLAQHGSDYGLCQTYANESWHYELRPEAIDQGCPEMYADPTEDPRMQR
;
A
#
# COMPACT_ATOMS: atom_id res chain seq x y z
N MET A 1 -42.55 56.83 -28.67
CA MET A 1 -42.65 56.33 -27.28
C MET A 1 -41.41 55.49 -27.00
N ASN A 2 -40.65 55.93 -26.00
CA ASN A 2 -39.39 55.34 -25.57
C ASN A 2 -39.61 53.99 -24.89
N THR A 3 -38.78 53.00 -25.19
CA THR A 3 -38.35 51.98 -24.20
C THR A 3 -36.91 51.57 -24.51
N ASN A 4 -35.96 52.16 -23.78
CA ASN A 4 -34.61 51.65 -23.63
C ASN A 4 -34.68 50.39 -22.75
N SER A 5 -34.28 49.23 -23.28
CA SER A 5 -33.99 48.05 -22.47
C SER A 5 -32.50 47.75 -22.55
N SER A 6 -31.75 48.23 -21.56
CA SER A 6 -30.34 47.93 -21.36
C SER A 6 -30.17 46.46 -20.94
N SER A 7 -29.83 45.59 -21.89
CA SER A 7 -29.39 44.22 -21.59
C SER A 7 -27.90 44.21 -21.20
N LEU A 8 -27.58 43.85 -19.96
CA LEU A 8 -26.21 43.66 -19.49
C LEU A 8 -25.47 42.62 -20.36
N PRO A 9 -24.18 42.84 -20.71
CA PRO A 9 -23.44 41.95 -21.61
C PRO A 9 -23.24 40.56 -20.98
N LEU A 10 -23.47 39.51 -21.78
CA LEU A 10 -23.42 38.09 -21.41
C LEU A 10 -22.15 37.64 -20.66
N ARG A 11 -21.03 38.39 -20.79
CA ARG A 11 -19.78 38.15 -20.06
C ARG A 11 -19.89 38.37 -18.55
N ALA A 12 -20.73 39.31 -18.08
CA ALA A 12 -20.95 39.56 -16.65
C ALA A 12 -21.72 38.41 -15.98
N ARG A 13 -22.61 37.75 -16.74
CA ARG A 13 -23.44 36.64 -16.25
C ARG A 13 -22.62 35.35 -16.04
N ARG A 14 -21.63 35.09 -16.91
CA ARG A 14 -20.74 33.92 -16.81
C ARG A 14 -19.73 34.03 -15.65
N ARG A 15 -19.18 35.24 -15.42
CA ARG A 15 -18.32 35.52 -14.25
C ARG A 15 -19.06 35.43 -12.92
N ARG A 16 -20.31 35.89 -12.86
CA ARG A 16 -21.16 35.74 -11.66
C ARG A 16 -21.52 34.29 -11.35
N ARG A 17 -21.73 33.45 -12.38
CA ARG A 17 -21.95 32.00 -12.21
C ARG A 17 -20.69 31.29 -11.74
N ALA A 18 -19.52 31.61 -12.29
CA ALA A 18 -18.24 31.04 -11.85
C ALA A 18 -17.91 31.45 -10.39
N ALA A 19 -18.13 32.71 -10.02
CA ALA A 19 -17.96 33.17 -8.65
C ALA A 19 -18.93 32.48 -7.66
N GLY A 20 -20.17 32.23 -8.07
CA GLY A 20 -21.15 31.49 -7.26
C GLY A 20 -20.75 30.03 -7.01
N VAL A 21 -20.15 29.35 -8.00
CA VAL A 21 -19.67 27.96 -7.86
C VAL A 21 -18.45 27.88 -6.94
N VAL A 22 -17.51 28.83 -7.05
CA VAL A 22 -16.32 28.87 -6.16
C VAL A 22 -16.71 29.16 -4.71
N VAL A 23 -17.65 30.07 -4.46
CA VAL A 23 -18.16 30.36 -3.10
C VAL A 23 -18.92 29.16 -2.53
N ALA A 24 -19.70 28.45 -3.34
CA ALA A 24 -20.41 27.24 -2.89
C ALA A 24 -19.44 26.09 -2.54
N LEU A 25 -18.38 25.89 -3.33
CA LEU A 25 -17.34 24.89 -3.03
C LEU A 25 -16.54 25.25 -1.79
N ALA A 26 -16.17 26.53 -1.60
CA ALA A 26 -15.49 26.98 -0.39
C ALA A 26 -16.39 26.82 0.86
N ALA A 27 -17.69 27.13 0.76
CA ALA A 27 -18.64 26.91 1.85
C ALA A 27 -18.83 25.42 2.17
N ALA A 28 -18.86 24.54 1.16
CA ALA A 28 -18.94 23.10 1.36
C ALA A 28 -17.68 22.53 2.04
N VAL A 29 -16.49 23.01 1.68
CA VAL A 29 -15.22 22.63 2.35
C VAL A 29 -15.20 23.13 3.79
N ILE A 30 -15.64 24.37 4.06
CA ILE A 30 -15.72 24.91 5.44
C ILE A 30 -16.72 24.12 6.28
N LEU A 31 -17.89 23.76 5.74
CA LEU A 31 -18.87 22.93 6.44
C LEU A 31 -18.34 21.52 6.70
N ALA A 32 -17.66 20.89 5.73
CA ALA A 32 -17.05 19.58 5.92
C ALA A 32 -15.94 19.62 7.00
N PHE A 33 -15.11 20.67 7.01
CA PHE A 33 -14.08 20.85 8.04
C PHE A 33 -14.69 21.10 9.43
N ALA A 34 -15.79 21.86 9.51
CA ALA A 34 -16.51 22.09 10.76
C ALA A 34 -17.17 20.81 11.31
N VAL A 35 -17.75 19.98 10.44
CA VAL A 35 -18.30 18.66 10.84
C VAL A 35 -17.17 17.72 11.31
N GLN A 36 -16.02 17.72 10.64
CA GLN A 36 -14.87 16.89 11.03
C GLN A 36 -14.29 17.31 12.39
N GLN A 37 -14.19 18.61 12.66
CA GLN A 37 -13.75 19.09 13.99
C GLN A 37 -14.78 18.85 15.09
N SER A 38 -16.07 18.79 14.76
CA SER A 38 -17.14 18.49 15.73
C SER A 38 -17.12 17.03 16.18
N LEU A 39 -16.71 16.10 15.30
CA LEU A 39 -16.58 14.68 15.64
C LEU A 39 -15.36 14.43 16.55
N SER A 40 -14.27 15.19 16.42
CA SER A 40 -13.07 15.03 17.27
C SER A 40 -13.28 15.43 18.74
N VAL A 41 -14.20 16.35 19.03
CA VAL A 41 -14.46 16.80 20.42
C VAL A 41 -15.38 15.81 21.16
N ALA A 42 -16.27 15.11 20.46
CA ALA A 42 -17.16 14.12 21.07
C ALA A 42 -16.45 12.82 21.53
N PHE A 43 -15.36 12.43 20.87
CA PHE A 43 -14.56 11.26 21.29
C PHE A 43 -13.61 11.54 22.46
N ALA A 44 -13.26 12.80 22.73
CA ALA A 44 -12.38 13.18 23.82
C ALA A 44 -13.06 13.10 25.21
N ASP A 45 -14.38 13.32 25.28
CA ASP A 45 -15.12 13.29 26.55
C ASP A 45 -15.58 11.89 26.97
N THR A 46 -15.57 10.89 26.08
CA THR A 46 -16.00 9.52 26.40
C THR A 46 -14.85 8.65 26.96
N ALA A 47 -13.59 9.09 26.84
CA ALA A 47 -12.43 8.36 27.35
C ALA A 47 -12.19 8.52 28.87
N LYS A 48 -12.99 9.33 29.58
CA LYS A 48 -12.76 9.69 31.00
C LYS A 48 -13.66 9.00 32.02
N THR A 49 -14.40 7.94 31.68
CA THR A 49 -15.29 7.27 32.65
C THR A 49 -15.29 5.74 32.56
N PHE A 50 -14.13 5.13 32.37
CA PHE A 50 -13.96 3.72 32.71
C PHE A 50 -13.24 3.60 34.06
N PRO A 51 -13.85 2.98 35.09
CA PRO A 51 -13.14 2.67 36.32
C PRO A 51 -12.01 1.67 36.00
N THR A 52 -10.82 1.94 36.54
CA THR A 52 -9.64 1.08 36.44
C THR A 52 -10.00 -0.34 36.91
N PRO A 53 -9.86 -1.39 36.09
CA PRO A 53 -10.02 -2.75 36.59
C PRO A 53 -8.84 -3.05 37.54
N VAL A 54 -9.17 -3.50 38.75
CA VAL A 54 -8.21 -4.09 39.69
C VAL A 54 -7.54 -5.27 38.98
N PRO A 55 -6.19 -5.37 38.96
CA PRO A 55 -5.55 -6.51 38.32
C PRO A 55 -5.84 -7.77 39.15
N THR A 56 -6.73 -8.62 38.64
CA THR A 56 -6.76 -10.04 39.00
C THR A 56 -5.43 -10.67 38.60
N PRO A 57 -4.80 -11.50 39.46
CA PRO A 57 -3.61 -12.24 39.06
C PRO A 57 -4.03 -13.25 37.99
N VAL A 58 -3.65 -12.97 36.75
CA VAL A 58 -3.72 -13.93 35.64
C VAL A 58 -2.62 -14.97 35.92
N PRO A 59 -2.90 -16.27 35.87
CA PRO A 59 -1.86 -17.29 35.99
C PRO A 59 -0.81 -17.08 34.89
N ASP A 60 0.47 -17.16 35.24
CA ASP A 60 1.67 -16.91 34.40
C ASP A 60 1.84 -17.86 33.19
N ASP A 61 0.83 -18.69 32.87
CA ASP A 61 0.89 -19.71 31.82
C ASP A 61 0.05 -19.35 30.58
N VAL A 62 0.13 -18.09 30.12
CA VAL A 62 -0.18 -17.77 28.72
C VAL A 62 1.16 -17.61 28.03
N GLU A 63 1.60 -18.65 27.32
CA GLU A 63 2.73 -18.51 26.40
C GLU A 63 2.47 -17.27 25.53
N PRO A 64 3.48 -16.39 25.34
CA PRO A 64 3.30 -15.27 24.45
C PRO A 64 2.82 -15.83 23.12
N VAL A 65 1.65 -15.39 22.65
CA VAL A 65 1.32 -15.57 21.24
C VAL A 65 2.47 -14.91 20.50
N ASP A 66 3.30 -15.71 19.84
CA ASP A 66 4.52 -15.25 19.19
C ASP A 66 4.10 -14.28 18.09
N VAL A 67 4.12 -12.98 18.39
CA VAL A 67 3.73 -11.94 17.45
C VAL A 67 4.88 -11.83 16.46
N PRO A 68 4.65 -12.03 15.16
CA PRO A 68 5.71 -11.96 14.17
C PRO A 68 6.52 -10.66 14.30
N GLY A 69 7.84 -10.80 14.35
CA GLY A 69 8.76 -9.69 14.57
C GLY A 69 9.72 -9.47 13.40
N ASP A 70 10.79 -8.72 13.65
CA ASP A 70 11.82 -8.47 12.63
C ASP A 70 12.43 -9.79 12.11
N ALA A 71 12.57 -10.79 12.98
CA ALA A 71 13.07 -12.12 12.62
C ALA A 71 12.17 -12.86 11.62
N ASP A 72 10.89 -12.49 11.56
CA ASP A 72 9.91 -13.04 10.62
C ASP A 72 9.81 -12.22 9.33
N GLY A 73 10.60 -11.15 9.18
CA GLY A 73 10.52 -10.23 8.06
C GLY A 73 9.40 -9.20 8.19
N ALA A 74 8.82 -9.01 9.38
CA ALA A 74 7.86 -7.93 9.61
C ALA A 74 8.54 -6.56 9.56
N ILE A 75 7.93 -5.61 8.86
CA ILE A 75 8.34 -4.19 8.84
C ILE A 75 7.31 -3.41 9.66
N ARG A 76 7.77 -2.67 10.68
CA ARG A 76 6.86 -1.96 11.60
C ARG A 76 6.33 -0.68 10.97
N ASP A 77 5.14 -0.27 11.40
CA ASP A 77 4.55 1.01 11.00
C ASP A 77 5.52 2.18 11.27
N GLY A 78 5.81 2.94 10.23
CA GLY A 78 6.72 4.09 10.27
C GLY A 78 8.18 3.75 9.95
N ASP A 79 8.57 2.47 9.94
CA ASP A 79 9.84 2.04 9.36
C ASP A 79 9.80 2.21 7.84
N GLN A 80 10.92 2.63 7.26
CA GLN A 80 11.06 2.90 5.83
C GLN A 80 12.36 2.29 5.32
N PRO A 81 12.50 0.95 5.35
CA PRO A 81 13.68 0.30 4.83
C PRO A 81 13.74 0.50 3.31
N THR A 82 14.96 0.66 2.82
CA THR A 82 15.30 0.71 1.41
C THR A 82 15.78 -0.66 0.94
N VAL A 83 15.91 -0.83 -0.38
CA VAL A 83 16.51 -2.03 -0.98
C VAL A 83 18.00 -2.22 -0.63
N PHE A 84 18.63 -1.27 0.06
CA PHE A 84 20.02 -1.33 0.52
C PHE A 84 20.17 -1.73 2.00
N ASP A 85 19.07 -1.78 2.76
CA ASP A 85 19.08 -2.12 4.20
C ASP A 85 19.11 -3.64 4.42
N VAL A 86 20.17 -4.29 3.90
CA VAL A 86 20.35 -5.76 3.87
C VAL A 86 20.53 -6.40 5.25
N ASP A 87 20.69 -5.60 6.30
CA ASP A 87 20.69 -6.04 7.69
C ASP A 87 19.27 -6.31 8.22
N ARG A 88 18.24 -5.76 7.56
CA ARG A 88 16.84 -6.10 7.80
C ARG A 88 16.55 -7.46 7.17
N VAL A 89 15.98 -8.38 7.96
CA VAL A 89 15.61 -9.73 7.49
C VAL A 89 14.67 -9.69 6.27
N ALA A 90 13.73 -8.74 6.24
CA ALA A 90 12.83 -8.56 5.09
C ALA A 90 13.56 -8.25 3.78
N VAL A 91 14.74 -7.63 3.82
CA VAL A 91 15.51 -7.27 2.62
C VAL A 91 16.63 -8.27 2.37
N GLY A 92 17.40 -8.63 3.41
CA GLY A 92 18.56 -9.50 3.31
C GLY A 92 18.24 -10.95 2.93
N ASN A 93 16.99 -11.40 3.10
CA ASN A 93 16.55 -12.75 2.70
C ASN A 93 15.83 -12.79 1.35
N LEU A 94 15.76 -11.68 0.61
CA LEU A 94 15.31 -11.72 -0.79
C LEU A 94 16.26 -12.60 -1.63
N ASP A 95 15.74 -13.17 -2.71
CA ASP A 95 16.59 -13.85 -3.68
C ASP A 95 17.71 -12.90 -4.14
N PRO A 96 18.99 -13.34 -4.14
CA PRO A 96 20.10 -12.44 -4.44
C PRO A 96 20.02 -11.79 -5.82
N ALA A 97 19.45 -12.45 -6.83
CA ALA A 97 19.31 -11.87 -8.16
C ALA A 97 18.19 -10.82 -8.19
N LEU A 98 17.09 -11.06 -7.47
CA LEU A 98 16.05 -10.05 -7.29
C LEU A 98 16.60 -8.81 -6.57
N LEU A 99 17.35 -9.02 -5.48
CA LEU A 99 17.95 -7.93 -4.72
C LEU A 99 18.94 -7.11 -5.56
N ASP A 100 19.78 -7.76 -6.36
CA ASP A 100 20.73 -7.08 -7.27
C ASP A 100 19.99 -6.22 -8.31
N ALA A 101 18.93 -6.77 -8.93
CA ALA A 101 18.09 -6.03 -9.87
C ALA A 101 17.42 -4.81 -9.23
N LEU A 102 16.88 -4.97 -8.02
CA LEU A 102 16.28 -3.88 -7.23
C LEU A 102 17.29 -2.78 -6.91
N GLN A 103 18.50 -3.15 -6.50
CA GLN A 103 19.56 -2.19 -6.17
C GLN A 103 20.08 -1.46 -7.40
N GLY A 104 20.18 -2.14 -8.55
CA GLY A 104 20.47 -1.53 -9.85
C GLY A 104 19.42 -0.50 -10.24
N ALA A 105 18.14 -0.89 -10.21
CA ALA A 105 17.02 -0.01 -10.50
C ALA A 105 16.97 1.20 -9.57
N ALA A 106 17.10 0.98 -8.25
CA ALA A 106 17.08 2.05 -7.26
C ALA A 106 18.23 3.05 -7.44
N SER A 107 19.43 2.57 -7.80
CA SER A 107 20.60 3.43 -8.05
C SER A 107 20.39 4.36 -9.26
N ASP A 108 19.65 3.91 -10.26
CA ASP A 108 19.34 4.70 -11.43
C ASP A 108 18.17 5.66 -11.18
N ALA A 109 17.13 5.19 -10.47
CA ALA A 109 15.99 6.01 -10.05
C ALA A 109 16.37 7.14 -9.09
N GLU A 110 17.45 6.99 -8.31
CA GLU A 110 17.95 8.05 -7.42
C GLU A 110 18.34 9.32 -8.21
N ARG A 111 18.76 9.17 -9.47
CA ARG A 111 19.08 10.32 -10.35
C ARG A 111 17.85 11.17 -10.67
N ASP A 112 16.67 10.57 -10.57
CA ASP A 112 15.37 11.23 -10.71
C ASP A 112 14.79 11.67 -9.36
N GLY A 113 15.55 11.49 -8.26
CA GLY A 113 15.15 11.81 -6.90
C GLY A 113 14.16 10.82 -6.29
N ILE A 114 14.12 9.58 -6.80
CA ILE A 114 13.19 8.54 -6.36
C ILE A 114 13.94 7.53 -5.47
N THR A 115 13.37 7.24 -4.30
CA THR A 115 13.91 6.26 -3.36
C THR A 115 12.98 5.08 -3.26
N PHE A 116 13.51 3.88 -3.47
CA PHE A 116 12.75 2.64 -3.36
C PHE A 116 12.65 2.25 -1.87
N LEU A 117 11.43 2.31 -1.35
CA LEU A 117 11.10 1.80 -0.03
C LEU A 117 10.48 0.41 -0.15
N VAL A 118 10.89 -0.50 0.74
CA VAL A 118 10.34 -1.84 0.85
C VAL A 118 9.22 -1.79 1.87
N ASN A 119 7.99 -2.04 1.40
CA ASN A 119 6.82 -2.16 2.27
C ASN A 119 6.73 -3.58 2.86
N SER A 120 7.12 -4.59 2.07
CA SER A 120 7.15 -6.00 2.46
C SER A 120 8.12 -6.74 1.55
N GLY A 121 9.09 -7.44 2.12
CA GLY A 121 10.09 -8.21 1.37
C GLY A 121 9.94 -9.70 1.65
N TRP A 122 11.03 -10.37 2.00
CA TRP A 122 10.96 -11.74 2.51
C TRP A 122 10.13 -11.81 3.79
N ARG A 123 9.31 -12.86 3.93
CA ARG A 123 8.50 -13.12 5.11
C ARG A 123 8.59 -14.58 5.53
N SER A 124 8.55 -14.85 6.84
CA SER A 124 8.47 -16.22 7.34
C SER A 124 7.12 -16.86 6.97
N PRO A 125 7.04 -18.20 6.86
CA PRO A 125 5.76 -18.89 6.67
C PRO A 125 4.74 -18.57 7.77
N GLY A 126 5.21 -18.36 9.01
CA GLY A 126 4.35 -18.01 10.15
C GLY A 126 3.74 -16.61 10.02
N LEU A 127 4.52 -15.62 9.59
CA LEU A 127 4.01 -14.29 9.27
C LEU A 127 3.02 -14.34 8.10
N GLN A 128 3.33 -15.09 7.04
CA GLN A 128 2.43 -15.25 5.91
C GLN A 128 1.09 -15.87 6.32
N GLU A 129 1.12 -16.92 7.15
CA GLU A 129 -0.10 -17.55 7.67
C GLU A 129 -0.92 -16.54 8.48
N ARG A 130 -0.27 -15.76 9.33
CA ARG A 130 -0.95 -14.74 10.11
C ARG A 130 -1.65 -13.70 9.23
N MET A 131 -0.97 -13.21 8.20
CA MET A 131 -1.55 -12.25 7.25
C MET A 131 -2.73 -12.84 6.48
N LEU A 132 -2.69 -14.12 6.13
CA LEU A 132 -3.83 -14.80 5.50
C LEU A 132 -5.02 -14.88 6.46
N GLN A 133 -4.79 -15.25 7.73
CA GLN A 133 -5.87 -15.30 8.73
C GLN A 133 -6.48 -13.91 8.99
N ASP A 134 -5.66 -12.86 9.06
CA ASP A 134 -6.15 -11.48 9.21
C ASP A 134 -6.97 -11.07 7.97
N ALA A 135 -6.51 -11.40 6.75
CA ALA A 135 -7.27 -11.15 5.52
C ALA A 135 -8.60 -11.93 5.46
N ILE A 136 -8.63 -13.18 5.94
CA ILE A 136 -9.88 -13.95 6.03
C ILE A 136 -10.88 -13.26 6.96
N ALA A 137 -10.40 -12.72 8.08
CA ALA A 137 -11.25 -11.98 9.01
C ALA A 137 -11.81 -10.70 8.38
N ASP A 138 -11.00 -9.99 7.59
CA ASP A 138 -11.38 -8.73 6.94
C ASP A 138 -12.32 -8.93 5.73
N TYR A 139 -12.04 -9.93 4.89
CA TYR A 139 -12.77 -10.20 3.65
C TYR A 139 -13.92 -11.22 3.81
N GLY A 140 -13.96 -11.95 4.92
CA GLY A 140 -15.05 -12.85 5.30
C GLY A 140 -15.00 -14.25 4.69
N SER A 141 -14.04 -14.54 3.80
CA SER A 141 -13.77 -15.89 3.31
C SER A 141 -12.32 -16.05 2.86
N GLU A 142 -11.84 -17.29 2.87
CA GLU A 142 -10.52 -17.63 2.29
C GLU A 142 -10.48 -17.35 0.78
N ASP A 143 -11.55 -17.66 0.05
CA ASP A 143 -11.62 -17.41 -1.40
C ASP A 143 -11.43 -15.93 -1.75
N GLU A 144 -12.03 -15.01 -0.98
CA GLU A 144 -11.86 -13.57 -1.20
C GLU A 144 -10.49 -13.08 -0.71
N ALA A 145 -10.03 -13.57 0.44
CA ALA A 145 -8.71 -13.23 0.97
C ALA A 145 -7.56 -13.63 0.02
N ARG A 146 -7.69 -14.78 -0.66
CA ARG A 146 -6.69 -15.28 -1.61
C ARG A 146 -6.53 -14.44 -2.87
N ARG A 147 -7.42 -13.47 -3.11
CA ARG A 147 -7.25 -12.43 -4.15
C ARG A 147 -6.22 -11.36 -3.78
N TRP A 148 -5.72 -11.39 -2.55
CA TRP A 148 -4.77 -10.40 -2.00
C TRP A 148 -3.63 -11.03 -1.19
N VAL A 149 -3.86 -12.20 -0.57
CA VAL A 149 -2.87 -12.84 0.30
C VAL A 149 -2.76 -14.32 -0.06
N ALA A 150 -1.59 -14.71 -0.56
CA ALA A 150 -1.26 -16.11 -0.85
C ALA A 150 -1.11 -16.96 0.43
N THR A 151 -1.18 -18.29 0.27
CA THR A 151 -0.89 -19.23 1.37
C THR A 151 0.61 -19.25 1.69
N PRO A 152 1.02 -19.73 2.88
CA PRO A 152 2.44 -19.89 3.21
C PRO A 152 3.22 -20.78 2.24
N GLN A 153 2.54 -21.73 1.58
CA GLN A 153 3.19 -22.69 0.68
C GLN A 153 3.43 -22.11 -0.72
N THR A 154 2.66 -21.11 -1.14
CA THR A 154 2.73 -20.57 -2.51
C THR A 154 3.22 -19.14 -2.59
N SER A 155 3.25 -18.40 -1.47
CA SER A 155 3.70 -17.00 -1.46
C SER A 155 5.13 -16.84 -1.94
N ALA A 156 5.32 -15.99 -2.96
CA ALA A 156 6.65 -15.63 -3.46
C ALA A 156 7.47 -14.81 -2.44
N HIS A 157 6.83 -14.15 -1.47
CA HIS A 157 7.55 -13.51 -0.37
C HIS A 157 8.19 -14.52 0.57
N VAL A 158 7.60 -15.71 0.72
CA VAL A 158 8.16 -16.76 1.58
C VAL A 158 9.41 -17.38 0.94
N SER A 159 9.43 -17.52 -0.38
CA SER A 159 10.62 -17.98 -1.11
C SER A 159 11.67 -16.87 -1.32
N GLY A 160 11.31 -15.60 -1.09
CA GLY A 160 12.18 -14.45 -1.35
C GLY A 160 12.17 -13.96 -2.79
N ASP A 161 11.26 -14.48 -3.62
CA ASP A 161 11.16 -14.19 -5.06
C ASP A 161 10.28 -12.96 -5.38
N ALA A 162 9.73 -12.30 -4.36
CA ALA A 162 8.88 -11.11 -4.51
C ALA A 162 9.19 -10.01 -3.49
N VAL A 163 8.87 -8.78 -3.89
CA VAL A 163 8.94 -7.60 -3.04
C VAL A 163 7.75 -6.68 -3.30
N ASP A 164 7.22 -6.11 -2.23
CA ASP A 164 6.26 -5.02 -2.25
C ASP A 164 7.02 -3.71 -2.03
N VAL A 165 6.98 -2.82 -3.03
CA VAL A 165 7.72 -1.55 -3.01
C VAL A 165 6.80 -0.34 -2.97
N GLY A 166 7.36 0.81 -2.62
CA GLY A 166 6.73 2.11 -2.66
C GLY A 166 7.78 3.23 -2.56
N PRO A 167 7.36 4.50 -2.40
CA PRO A 167 6.00 5.02 -2.51
C PRO A 167 5.50 5.10 -3.97
N LEU A 168 4.36 5.75 -4.24
CA LEU A 168 3.79 5.90 -5.60
C LEU A 168 4.79 6.34 -6.69
N PRO A 169 5.71 7.29 -6.46
CA PRO A 169 6.77 7.61 -7.43
C PRO A 169 7.65 6.42 -7.82
N THR A 170 7.97 5.51 -6.89
CA THR A 170 8.68 4.27 -7.18
C THR A 170 7.88 3.38 -8.13
N LEU A 171 6.57 3.28 -7.90
CA LEU A 171 5.69 2.47 -8.74
C LEU A 171 5.57 3.04 -10.16
N ASP A 172 5.46 4.36 -10.29
CA ASP A 172 5.43 5.03 -11.59
C ASP A 172 6.74 4.85 -12.36
N TRP A 173 7.88 4.94 -11.66
CA TRP A 173 9.19 4.71 -12.26
C TRP A 173 9.36 3.25 -12.70
N LEU A 174 9.00 2.28 -11.86
CA LEU A 174 9.07 0.86 -12.20
C LEU A 174 8.11 0.47 -13.33
N ALA A 175 6.94 1.11 -13.45
CA ALA A 175 6.04 0.89 -14.59
C ALA A 175 6.67 1.32 -15.92
N GLN A 176 7.61 2.27 -15.91
CA GLN A 176 8.30 2.79 -17.10
C GLN A 176 9.63 2.11 -17.38
N HIS A 177 10.35 1.70 -16.33
CA HIS A 177 11.74 1.27 -16.40
C HIS A 177 12.00 -0.13 -15.84
N GLY A 178 11.03 -0.73 -15.14
CA GLY A 178 11.23 -1.98 -14.41
C GLY A 178 11.70 -3.13 -15.30
N SER A 179 11.15 -3.24 -16.51
CA SER A 179 11.55 -4.28 -17.47
C SER A 179 13.04 -4.23 -17.84
N ASP A 180 13.67 -3.06 -17.81
CA ASP A 180 15.10 -2.90 -18.14
C ASP A 180 16.01 -3.63 -17.12
N TYR A 181 15.46 -3.94 -15.93
CA TYR A 181 16.12 -4.69 -14.85
C TYR A 181 15.50 -6.08 -14.66
N GLY A 182 14.53 -6.47 -15.49
CA GLY A 182 13.75 -7.68 -15.30
C GLY A 182 12.74 -7.59 -14.14
N LEU A 183 12.45 -6.41 -13.60
CA LEU A 183 11.49 -6.21 -12.51
C LEU A 183 10.10 -6.01 -13.08
N CYS A 184 9.20 -6.96 -12.82
CA CYS A 184 7.85 -6.94 -13.39
C CYS A 184 6.78 -6.95 -12.30
N GLN A 185 5.80 -6.04 -12.45
CA GLN A 185 4.54 -6.15 -11.74
C GLN A 185 3.88 -7.46 -12.15
N THR A 186 3.53 -8.32 -11.19
CA THR A 186 2.98 -9.66 -11.49
C THR A 186 1.46 -9.67 -11.50
N TYR A 187 0.82 -8.88 -10.63
CA TYR A 187 -0.63 -8.85 -10.46
C TYR A 187 -1.19 -7.45 -10.75
N ALA A 188 -2.22 -7.37 -11.58
CA ALA A 188 -2.80 -6.10 -12.01
C ALA A 188 -3.47 -5.33 -10.85
N ASN A 189 -3.99 -6.04 -9.85
CA ASN A 189 -4.58 -5.45 -8.64
C ASN A 189 -3.54 -5.01 -7.59
N GLU A 190 -2.26 -5.35 -7.76
CA GLU A 190 -1.19 -5.08 -6.79
C GLU A 190 -0.04 -4.33 -7.47
N SER A 191 -0.23 -3.03 -7.70
CA SER A 191 0.78 -2.18 -8.38
C SER A 191 2.11 -2.08 -7.63
N TRP A 192 2.16 -2.56 -6.40
CA TRP A 192 3.33 -2.59 -5.53
C TRP A 192 4.10 -3.91 -5.59
N HIS A 193 3.52 -5.01 -6.08
CA HIS A 193 4.11 -6.36 -6.04
C HIS A 193 4.97 -6.62 -7.28
N TYR A 194 6.28 -6.74 -7.09
CA TYR A 194 7.25 -7.00 -8.15
C TYR A 194 8.00 -8.31 -7.94
N GLU A 195 8.24 -9.01 -9.05
CA GLU A 195 9.07 -10.21 -9.10
C GLU A 195 10.11 -10.09 -10.21
N LEU A 196 11.21 -10.84 -10.08
CA LEU A 196 12.21 -10.92 -11.13
C LEU A 196 11.74 -11.82 -12.29
N ARG A 197 11.87 -11.30 -13.51
CA ARG A 197 11.66 -11.96 -14.80
C ARG A 197 12.83 -11.57 -15.70
N PRO A 198 13.97 -12.29 -15.64
CA PRO A 198 15.18 -11.90 -16.37
C PRO A 198 14.96 -11.71 -17.87
N GLU A 199 14.05 -12.51 -18.45
CA GLU A 199 13.68 -12.43 -19.87
C GLU A 199 13.03 -11.09 -20.25
N ALA A 200 12.48 -10.36 -19.29
CA ALA A 200 11.80 -9.08 -19.55
C ALA A 200 12.75 -7.97 -20.02
N ILE A 201 14.05 -8.11 -19.77
CA ILE A 201 15.08 -7.19 -20.29
C ILE A 201 15.07 -7.17 -21.83
N ASP A 202 14.86 -8.33 -22.45
CA ASP A 202 14.83 -8.46 -23.91
C ASP A 202 13.40 -8.46 -24.48
N GLN A 203 12.43 -8.92 -23.70
CA GLN A 203 11.08 -9.25 -24.20
C GLN A 203 9.97 -8.35 -23.64
N GLY A 204 10.30 -7.50 -22.67
CA GLY A 204 9.30 -6.81 -21.85
C GLY A 204 8.65 -7.74 -20.83
N CYS A 205 7.93 -7.15 -19.88
CA CYS A 205 7.22 -7.93 -18.86
C CYS A 205 6.12 -8.79 -19.48
N PRO A 206 5.90 -10.01 -18.95
CA PRO A 206 4.76 -10.83 -19.36
C PRO A 206 3.44 -10.15 -19.00
N GLU A 207 2.35 -10.63 -19.58
CA GLU A 207 1.01 -10.19 -19.20
C GLU A 207 0.78 -10.46 -17.70
N MET A 208 0.28 -9.44 -17.00
CA MET A 208 -0.08 -9.55 -15.59
C MET A 208 -1.29 -10.45 -15.41
N TYR A 209 -1.29 -11.24 -14.35
CA TYR A 209 -2.52 -11.88 -13.89
C TYR A 209 -3.47 -10.83 -13.32
N ALA A 210 -4.79 -11.06 -13.34
CA ALA A 210 -5.72 -10.10 -12.74
C ALA A 210 -5.49 -9.95 -11.22
N ASP A 211 -5.20 -11.08 -10.57
CA ASP A 211 -4.88 -11.20 -9.15
C ASP A 211 -4.18 -12.56 -8.88
N PRO A 212 -3.66 -12.83 -7.66
CA PRO A 212 -2.97 -14.07 -7.34
C PRO A 212 -3.77 -15.35 -7.59
N THR A 213 -5.11 -15.30 -7.61
CA THR A 213 -5.94 -16.49 -7.89
C THR A 213 -5.92 -16.91 -9.36
N GLU A 214 -5.34 -16.13 -10.25
CA GLU A 214 -5.13 -16.53 -11.65
C GLU A 214 -3.73 -17.11 -11.92
N ASP A 215 -2.79 -16.95 -10.98
CA ASP A 215 -1.45 -17.49 -11.12
C ASP A 215 -1.43 -19.02 -10.85
N PRO A 216 -1.03 -19.85 -11.83
CA PRO A 216 -0.96 -21.30 -11.65
C PRO A 216 -0.06 -21.76 -10.49
N ARG A 217 0.92 -20.94 -10.07
CA ARG A 217 1.79 -21.22 -8.91
C ARG A 217 0.99 -21.20 -7.60
N MET A 218 -0.08 -20.43 -7.54
CA MET A 218 -0.93 -20.25 -6.35
C MET A 218 -2.02 -21.32 -6.21
N GLN A 219 -2.13 -22.26 -7.16
CA GLN A 219 -3.20 -23.27 -7.21
C GLN A 219 -2.84 -24.61 -6.55
N ARG A 220 -1.79 -24.66 -5.73
CA ARG A 220 -1.31 -25.89 -5.08
C ARG A 220 -1.98 -26.16 -3.75
#